data_AF-A0A963C8I6-F1
#
_entry.id   AF-A0A963C8I6-F1
#
_cell.length_a   1.000
_cell.length_b   1.000
_cell.length_c   1.000
_cell.angle_alpha   90.00
_cell.angle_beta   90.00
_cell.angle_gamma   90.00
#
_symmetry.space_group_name_H-M   'P 1'
#
loop_
_entity.id
_entity.type
_entity.pdbx_description
1 polymer ?
#
loop_
_entity_poly.entity_id
_entity_poly.type
_entity_poly.pdbx_seq_one_letter_code
_entity_poly.pdbx_strand_id
1 'polypeptide(L)'
;MEFELWWLLAIPLFFALGWMAARVDIRHVVRESRALPKSYFKGLNFLLNEQPDKAIDAFIEAAKVDSETAELHFALGNLFRRRGETDRAIRMHQNLVEREGLKEEQRLQAMAELGHDFLKSGLLDRAEDIFVSLRGTSQNEAALNFLLEIYQQEKEWRKAIDIARQLPDHSG
;
A
#
# COMPACT_ATOMS: atom_id res chain seq x y z
N MET A 1 28.70 35.24 -48.66
CA MET A 1 27.63 34.57 -47.89
C MET A 1 26.62 35.65 -47.58
N GLU A 2 25.58 35.78 -48.41
CA GLU A 2 24.53 36.77 -48.17
C GLU A 2 23.65 36.25 -47.03
N PHE A 3 23.66 36.98 -45.91
CA PHE A 3 22.77 36.68 -44.78
C PHE A 3 21.37 37.13 -45.20
N GLU A 4 20.54 36.20 -45.67
CA GLU A 4 19.16 36.52 -46.05
C GLU A 4 18.41 37.05 -44.81
N LEU A 5 17.85 38.26 -44.93
CA LEU A 5 17.20 39.00 -43.84
C LEU A 5 16.12 38.18 -43.10
N TRP A 6 15.57 37.16 -43.75
CA TRP A 6 14.52 36.29 -43.21
C TRP A 6 15.01 35.40 -42.05
N TRP A 7 16.31 35.11 -41.96
CA TRP A 7 16.88 34.38 -40.83
C TRP A 7 16.74 35.14 -39.49
N LEU A 8 16.72 36.48 -39.53
CA LEU A 8 16.51 37.30 -38.33
C LEU A 8 15.11 37.16 -37.74
N LEU A 9 14.12 36.75 -38.54
CA LEU A 9 12.75 36.49 -38.08
C LEU A 9 12.55 35.01 -37.73
N ALA A 10 13.19 34.09 -38.47
CA ALA A 10 13.06 32.67 -38.25
C ALA A 10 13.62 32.24 -36.87
N ILE A 11 14.81 32.71 -36.50
CA ILE A 11 15.47 32.33 -35.24
C ILE A 11 14.62 32.67 -33.99
N PRO A 12 14.12 33.92 -33.80
CA PRO A 12 13.29 34.24 -32.65
C PRO A 12 11.93 33.55 -32.70
N LEU A 13 11.38 33.27 -33.88
CA LEU A 13 10.12 32.53 -34.02
C LEU A 13 10.28 31.08 -33.54
N PHE A 14 11.33 30.38 -33.98
CA PHE A 14 11.63 29.01 -33.53
C PHE A 14 11.95 28.97 -32.04
N PHE A 15 12.65 29.98 -31.51
CA PHE A 15 12.89 30.10 -30.07
C PHE A 15 11.60 30.29 -29.27
N ALA A 16 10.70 31.17 -29.72
CA ALA A 16 9.41 31.40 -29.07
C ALA A 16 8.52 30.15 -29.10
N LEU A 17 8.49 29.44 -30.23
CA LEU A 17 7.77 28.17 -30.37
C LEU A 17 8.37 27.08 -29.47
N GLY A 18 9.69 26.93 -29.44
CA GLY A 18 10.38 25.99 -28.56
C GLY A 18 10.17 26.31 -27.07
N TRP A 19 10.21 27.58 -26.68
CA TRP A 19 9.92 28.02 -25.31
C TRP A 19 8.46 27.77 -24.92
N MET A 20 7.53 28.00 -25.84
CA MET A 20 6.11 27.72 -25.62
C MET A 20 5.84 26.22 -25.49
N ALA A 21 6.45 25.39 -26.36
CA ALA A 21 6.38 23.94 -26.29
C ALA A 21 6.98 23.41 -24.98
N ALA A 22 8.17 23.85 -24.60
CA ALA A 22 8.82 23.46 -23.34
C ALA A 22 7.97 23.88 -22.11
N ARG A 23 7.30 25.03 -22.18
CA ARG A 23 6.39 25.48 -21.11
C ARG A 23 5.10 24.68 -21.03
N VAL A 24 4.62 24.12 -22.13
CA VAL A 24 3.48 23.21 -22.16
C VAL A 24 3.89 21.83 -21.65
N ASP A 25 5.05 21.34 -22.07
CA ASP A 25 5.58 20.03 -21.69
C ASP A 25 5.93 19.97 -20.18
N ILE A 26 6.54 21.03 -19.64
CA ILE A 26 6.73 21.21 -18.18
C ILE A 26 5.40 21.15 -17.41
N ARG A 27 4.31 21.67 -17.97
CA ARG A 27 3.00 21.59 -17.31
C ARG A 27 2.44 20.18 -17.32
N HIS A 28 2.74 19.37 -18.34
CA HIS A 28 2.35 17.97 -18.39
C HIS A 28 3.17 17.11 -17.42
N VAL A 29 4.50 17.26 -17.40
CA VAL A 29 5.40 16.54 -16.48
C VAL A 29 5.13 16.90 -15.01
N VAL A 30 4.88 18.18 -14.70
CA VAL A 30 4.50 18.62 -13.34
C VAL A 30 3.08 18.17 -12.95
N ARG A 31 2.20 17.92 -13.93
CA ARG A 31 0.86 17.37 -13.68
C ARG A 31 0.88 15.87 -13.43
N GLU A 32 1.81 15.15 -14.06
CA GLU A 32 2.10 13.74 -13.76
C GLU A 32 2.79 13.58 -12.40
N SER A 33 3.69 14.52 -12.04
CA SER A 33 4.31 14.61 -10.71
C SER A 33 3.37 15.12 -9.61
N ARG A 34 2.14 15.54 -9.96
CA ARG A 34 1.07 15.92 -9.02
C ARG A 34 0.23 14.74 -8.54
N ALA A 35 0.68 13.51 -8.75
CA ALA A 35 -0.02 12.27 -8.37
C ALA A 35 0.09 11.88 -6.88
N LEU A 36 0.63 12.74 -6.02
CA LEU A 36 0.65 12.50 -4.57
C LEU A 36 0.00 13.69 -3.83
N PRO A 37 -1.04 13.45 -3.00
CA PRO A 37 -1.69 14.51 -2.23
C PRO A 37 -0.68 15.31 -1.41
N LYS A 38 -0.86 16.63 -1.28
CA LYS A 38 -0.02 17.47 -0.40
C LYS A 38 0.10 16.89 1.02
N SER A 39 -0.94 16.20 1.48
CA SER A 39 -1.01 15.52 2.77
C SER A 39 -0.01 14.35 2.90
N TYR A 40 0.33 13.66 1.79
CA TYR A 40 1.36 12.61 1.77
C TYR A 40 2.74 13.18 2.07
N PHE A 41 3.13 14.25 1.38
CA PHE A 41 4.40 14.95 1.64
C PHE A 41 4.45 15.54 3.05
N LYS A 42 3.31 15.99 3.59
CA LYS A 42 3.21 16.43 4.98
C LYS A 42 3.45 15.29 5.96
N GLY A 43 2.94 14.09 5.68
CA GLY A 43 3.18 12.88 6.47
C GLY A 43 4.66 12.48 6.49
N LEU A 44 5.31 12.46 5.32
CA LEU A 44 6.75 12.22 5.19
C LEU A 44 7.58 13.26 5.96
N ASN A 45 7.24 14.54 5.85
CA ASN A 45 7.93 15.58 6.59
C ASN A 45 7.81 15.38 8.11
N PHE A 46 6.67 14.93 8.61
CA PHE A 46 6.55 14.61 10.03
C PHE A 46 7.37 13.39 10.44
N LEU A 47 7.48 12.35 9.60
CA LEU A 47 8.38 11.22 9.87
C LEU A 47 9.86 11.65 9.93
N LEU A 48 10.29 12.50 8.99
CA LEU A 48 11.66 13.04 8.97
C LEU A 48 11.98 13.90 10.20
N ASN A 49 10.95 14.50 10.81
CA ASN A 49 11.07 15.32 12.01
C ASN A 49 10.69 14.57 13.30
N GLU A 50 10.74 13.23 13.27
CA GLU A 50 10.46 12.35 14.42
C GLU A 50 9.10 12.59 15.09
N GLN A 51 8.08 12.98 14.31
CA GLN A 51 6.71 13.25 14.76
C GLN A 51 5.72 12.22 14.18
N PRO A 52 5.78 10.96 14.59
CA PRO A 52 4.98 9.88 13.99
C PRO A 52 3.48 10.08 14.12
N ASP A 53 2.99 10.67 15.23
CA ASP A 53 1.55 10.90 15.44
C ASP A 53 0.97 11.88 14.41
N LYS A 54 1.67 12.99 14.15
CA LYS A 54 1.25 13.97 13.15
C LYS A 54 1.41 13.44 11.73
N ALA A 55 2.40 12.56 11.51
CA ALA A 55 2.57 11.88 10.23
C ALA A 55 1.35 11.01 9.91
N ILE A 56 0.87 10.27 10.90
CA ILE A 56 -0.32 9.43 10.79
C ILE A 56 -1.54 10.27 10.41
N ASP A 57 -1.79 11.39 11.10
CA ASP A 57 -2.93 12.26 10.77
C ASP A 57 -2.86 12.79 9.33
N ALA A 58 -1.66 13.21 8.91
CA ALA A 58 -1.44 13.68 7.55
C ALA A 58 -1.64 12.57 6.50
N PHE A 59 -1.23 11.34 6.79
CA PHE A 59 -1.45 10.19 5.92
C PHE A 59 -2.92 9.74 5.88
N ILE A 60 -3.65 9.81 6.99
CA ILE A 60 -5.10 9.56 7.03
C ILE A 60 -5.82 10.56 6.11
N GLU A 61 -5.47 11.85 6.20
CA GLU A 61 -6.03 12.87 5.31
C GLU A 61 -5.62 12.67 3.85
N ALA A 62 -4.41 12.18 3.58
CA ALA A 62 -3.99 11.83 2.22
C ALA A 62 -4.82 10.68 1.64
N ALA A 63 -5.06 9.62 2.43
CA ALA A 63 -5.84 8.45 2.04
C ALA A 63 -7.32 8.78 1.76
N LYS A 64 -7.88 9.80 2.43
CA LYS A 64 -9.25 10.29 2.13
C LYS A 64 -9.35 11.02 0.80
N VAL A 65 -8.30 11.74 0.41
CA VAL A 65 -8.30 12.60 -0.79
C VAL A 65 -7.95 11.79 -2.03
N ASP A 66 -6.96 10.91 -1.93
CA ASP A 66 -6.62 9.98 -2.98
C ASP A 66 -6.97 8.57 -2.51
N SER A 67 -8.26 8.27 -2.64
CA SER A 67 -8.74 6.94 -2.33
C SER A 67 -7.99 5.89 -3.14
N GLU A 68 -7.43 6.15 -4.33
CA GLU A 68 -6.93 5.08 -5.22
C GLU A 68 -5.67 4.36 -4.73
N THR A 69 -4.96 4.88 -3.71
CA THR A 69 -3.71 4.28 -3.24
C THR A 69 -3.92 3.23 -2.13
N ALA A 70 -4.25 2.00 -2.51
CA ALA A 70 -4.32 0.86 -1.57
C ALA A 70 -3.03 0.69 -0.74
N GLU A 71 -1.86 0.98 -1.33
CA GLU A 71 -0.54 0.93 -0.68
C GLU A 71 -0.43 1.81 0.56
N LEU A 72 -1.04 3.00 0.55
CA LEU A 72 -1.02 3.89 1.71
C LEU A 72 -1.85 3.32 2.86
N HIS A 73 -2.99 2.70 2.55
CA HIS A 73 -3.82 2.03 3.56
C HIS A 73 -3.07 0.86 4.21
N PHE A 74 -2.37 0.04 3.41
CA PHE A 74 -1.51 -1.03 3.92
C PHE A 74 -0.41 -0.50 4.84
N ALA A 75 0.30 0.54 4.41
CA ALA A 75 1.37 1.14 5.20
C ALA A 75 0.87 1.67 6.55
N LEU A 76 -0.29 2.33 6.56
CA LEU A 76 -0.93 2.83 7.78
C LEU A 76 -1.39 1.71 8.71
N GLY A 77 -2.06 0.68 8.19
CA GLY A 77 -2.50 -0.47 8.99
C GLY A 77 -1.31 -1.19 9.64
N ASN A 78 -0.25 -1.43 8.87
CA ASN A 78 0.99 -2.04 9.35
C ASN A 78 1.69 -1.18 10.41
N LEU A 79 1.66 0.15 10.27
CA LEU A 79 2.18 1.07 11.28
C LEU A 79 1.38 0.98 12.60
N PHE A 80 0.05 0.97 12.53
CA PHE A 80 -0.79 0.82 13.73
C PHE A 80 -0.53 -0.50 14.44
N ARG A 81 -0.45 -1.61 13.71
CA ARG A 81 -0.13 -2.92 14.29
C ARG A 81 1.22 -2.92 15.00
N ARG A 82 2.27 -2.34 14.39
CA ARG A 82 3.62 -2.24 14.99
C ARG A 82 3.65 -1.42 16.28
N ARG A 83 2.75 -0.44 16.42
CA ARG A 83 2.60 0.38 17.63
C ARG A 83 1.74 -0.28 18.71
N GLY A 84 1.19 -1.46 18.46
CA GLY A 84 0.23 -2.12 19.36
C GLY A 84 -1.17 -1.54 19.28
N GLU A 85 -1.45 -0.64 18.32
CA GLU A 85 -2.78 -0.06 18.09
C GLU A 85 -3.62 -0.98 17.20
N THR A 86 -3.76 -2.25 17.61
CA THR A 86 -4.37 -3.33 16.83
C THR A 86 -5.80 -3.01 16.39
N ASP A 87 -6.63 -2.40 17.24
CA ASP A 87 -8.00 -2.00 16.88
C ASP A 87 -8.06 -1.02 15.70
N ARG A 88 -7.07 -0.12 15.58
CA ARG A 88 -6.98 0.81 14.45
C ARG A 88 -6.51 0.11 13.19
N ALA A 89 -5.57 -0.83 13.32
CA ALA A 89 -5.12 -1.66 12.20
C ALA A 89 -6.27 -2.49 11.62
N ILE A 90 -7.02 -3.20 12.49
CA ILE A 90 -8.21 -3.99 12.11
C ILE A 90 -9.20 -3.13 11.33
N ARG A 91 -9.57 -1.95 11.85
CA ARG A 91 -10.51 -1.06 11.14
C ARG A 91 -9.98 -0.61 9.77
N MET A 92 -8.68 -0.32 9.66
CA MET A 92 -8.08 0.11 8.39
C MET A 92 -8.10 -1.00 7.35
N HIS A 93 -7.66 -2.21 7.70
CA HIS A 93 -7.63 -3.33 6.77
C HIS A 93 -9.03 -3.88 6.48
N GLN A 94 -9.97 -3.86 7.43
CA GLN A 94 -11.35 -4.22 7.18
C GLN A 94 -12.01 -3.28 6.15
N ASN A 95 -11.86 -1.96 6.33
CA ASN A 95 -12.34 -0.99 5.35
C ASN A 95 -11.71 -1.19 3.96
N LEU A 96 -10.45 -1.63 3.92
CA LEU A 96 -9.78 -1.96 2.67
C LEU A 96 -10.39 -3.22 2.04
N VAL A 97 -10.61 -4.30 2.80
CA VAL A 97 -11.24 -5.53 2.29
C VAL A 97 -12.65 -5.27 1.76
N GLU A 98 -13.44 -4.40 2.40
CA GLU A 98 -14.82 -4.10 2.00
C GLU A 98 -14.92 -3.19 0.77
N ARG A 99 -13.82 -2.62 0.31
CA ARG A 99 -13.84 -1.62 -0.75
C ARG A 99 -14.07 -2.22 -2.14
N GLU A 100 -14.94 -1.56 -2.90
CA GLU A 100 -15.19 -1.85 -4.31
C GLU A 100 -14.05 -1.35 -5.22
N GLY A 101 -13.79 -2.06 -6.32
CA GLY A 101 -12.79 -1.67 -7.32
C GLY A 101 -11.34 -2.04 -6.99
N LEU A 102 -11.07 -2.68 -5.84
CA LEU A 102 -9.76 -3.28 -5.56
C LEU A 102 -9.47 -4.43 -6.51
N LYS A 103 -8.23 -4.49 -7.00
CA LYS A 103 -7.74 -5.68 -7.71
C LYS A 103 -7.79 -6.87 -6.77
N GLU A 104 -8.08 -8.06 -7.30
CA GLU A 104 -8.20 -9.27 -6.50
C GLU A 104 -6.93 -9.54 -5.66
N GLU A 105 -5.75 -9.35 -6.24
CA GLU A 105 -4.46 -9.48 -5.53
C GLU A 105 -4.38 -8.56 -4.29
N GLN A 106 -4.85 -7.32 -4.41
CA GLN A 106 -4.86 -6.36 -3.31
C GLN A 106 -5.91 -6.73 -2.26
N ARG A 107 -7.06 -7.27 -2.68
CA ARG A 107 -8.09 -7.79 -1.76
C ARG A 107 -7.53 -8.96 -0.94
N LEU A 108 -6.87 -9.91 -1.58
CA LEU A 108 -6.23 -11.05 -0.91
C LEU A 108 -5.14 -10.59 0.06
N GLN A 109 -4.31 -9.63 -0.34
CA GLN A 109 -3.32 -9.03 0.55
C GLN A 109 -3.97 -8.31 1.74
N ALA A 110 -5.06 -7.56 1.53
CA ALA A 110 -5.82 -6.90 2.60
C ALA A 110 -6.43 -7.89 3.59
N MET A 111 -6.95 -9.02 3.08
CA MET A 111 -7.42 -10.11 3.92
C MET A 111 -6.28 -10.72 4.75
N ALA A 112 -5.11 -10.98 4.14
CA ALA A 112 -3.96 -11.54 4.86
C ALA A 112 -3.48 -10.61 6.00
N GLU A 113 -3.40 -9.31 5.72
CA GLU A 113 -3.02 -8.31 6.71
C GLU A 113 -4.08 -8.16 7.83
N LEU A 114 -5.38 -8.25 7.49
CA LEU A 114 -6.47 -8.26 8.48
C LEU A 114 -6.41 -9.50 9.38
N GLY A 115 -6.13 -10.68 8.82
CA GLY A 115 -5.93 -11.92 9.58
C GLY A 115 -4.76 -11.80 10.56
N HIS A 116 -3.66 -11.17 10.13
CA HIS A 116 -2.51 -10.91 10.99
C HIS A 116 -2.84 -9.92 12.11
N ASP A 117 -3.65 -8.90 11.84
CA ASP A 117 -4.14 -7.98 12.87
C ASP A 117 -5.00 -8.71 13.92
N PHE A 118 -5.90 -9.60 13.48
CA PHE A 118 -6.70 -10.43 14.39
C PHE A 118 -5.82 -11.33 15.24
N LEU A 119 -4.83 -11.99 14.65
CA LEU A 119 -3.86 -12.81 15.38
C LEU A 119 -3.12 -12.00 16.46
N LYS A 120 -2.61 -10.80 16.12
CA LYS A 120 -1.93 -9.93 17.10
C LYS A 120 -2.84 -9.38 18.19
N SER A 121 -4.14 -9.28 17.93
CA SER A 121 -5.13 -8.93 18.95
C SER A 121 -5.62 -10.11 19.80
N GLY A 122 -5.21 -11.34 19.47
CA GLY A 122 -5.66 -12.57 20.14
C GLY A 122 -7.05 -13.06 19.70
N LEU A 123 -7.61 -12.50 18.64
CA LEU A 123 -8.89 -12.93 18.04
C LEU A 123 -8.64 -14.13 17.11
N LEU A 124 -8.26 -15.28 17.71
CA LEU A 124 -7.78 -16.46 16.98
C LEU A 124 -8.82 -17.03 16.02
N ASP A 125 -10.08 -17.20 16.45
CA ASP A 125 -11.15 -17.72 15.59
C ASP A 125 -11.30 -16.91 14.28
N ARG A 126 -11.29 -15.57 14.39
CA ARG A 126 -11.42 -14.69 13.23
C ARG A 126 -10.19 -14.71 12.33
N ALA A 127 -9.01 -14.87 12.94
CA ALA A 127 -7.78 -15.04 12.19
C ALA A 127 -7.79 -16.37 11.42
N GLU A 128 -8.21 -17.47 12.06
CA GLU A 128 -8.36 -18.79 11.44
C GLU A 128 -9.30 -18.70 10.23
N ASP A 129 -10.50 -18.14 10.39
CA ASP A 129 -11.48 -18.00 9.31
C ASP A 129 -10.89 -17.32 8.07
N ILE A 130 -10.17 -16.21 8.28
CA ILE A 130 -9.50 -15.48 7.19
C ILE A 130 -8.44 -16.36 6.54
N PHE A 131 -7.52 -16.94 7.32
CA PHE A 131 -6.42 -17.70 6.74
C PHE A 131 -6.90 -18.98 6.05
N VAL A 132 -7.96 -19.63 6.55
CA VAL A 132 -8.62 -20.74 5.84
C VAL A 132 -9.15 -20.29 4.48
N SER A 133 -9.78 -19.13 4.41
CA SER A 133 -10.31 -18.58 3.14
C SER A 133 -9.22 -18.23 2.12
N LEU A 134 -8.00 -17.94 2.58
CA LEU A 134 -6.85 -17.61 1.75
C LEU A 134 -6.09 -18.83 1.20
N ARG A 135 -6.45 -20.04 1.63
CA ARG A 135 -5.87 -21.27 1.10
C ARG A 135 -6.19 -21.44 -0.39
N GLY A 136 -5.21 -21.85 -1.17
CA GLY A 136 -5.31 -21.99 -2.63
C GLY A 136 -5.23 -20.67 -3.41
N THR A 137 -4.99 -19.53 -2.76
CA THR A 137 -4.80 -18.22 -3.40
C THR A 137 -3.32 -17.85 -3.52
N SER A 138 -3.00 -16.66 -4.04
CA SER A 138 -1.63 -16.13 -4.03
C SER A 138 -1.04 -15.98 -2.62
N GLN A 139 -1.89 -15.89 -1.58
CA GLN A 139 -1.50 -15.77 -0.18
C GLN A 139 -1.44 -17.12 0.56
N ASN A 140 -1.53 -18.25 -0.16
CA ASN A 140 -1.63 -19.58 0.43
C ASN A 140 -0.47 -19.93 1.39
N GLU A 141 0.78 -19.67 1.00
CA GLU A 141 1.93 -20.00 1.84
C GLU A 141 1.94 -19.19 3.15
N ALA A 142 1.65 -17.89 3.07
CA ALA A 142 1.52 -17.03 4.25
C ALA A 142 0.38 -17.50 5.16
N ALA A 143 -0.78 -17.85 4.58
CA ALA A 143 -1.92 -18.36 5.32
C ALA A 143 -1.62 -19.68 6.04
N LEU A 144 -0.93 -20.61 5.40
CA LEU A 144 -0.51 -21.88 6.03
C LEU A 144 0.43 -21.64 7.21
N ASN A 145 1.38 -20.71 7.10
CA ASN A 145 2.27 -20.36 8.21
C ASN A 145 1.49 -19.79 9.41
N PHE A 146 0.54 -18.89 9.19
CA PHE A 146 -0.27 -18.35 10.28
C PHE A 146 -1.26 -19.37 10.87
N LEU A 147 -1.86 -20.25 10.06
CA LEU A 147 -2.68 -21.34 10.56
C LEU A 147 -1.88 -22.30 11.43
N LEU A 148 -0.63 -22.58 11.07
CA LEU A 148 0.27 -23.38 11.88
C LEU A 148 0.53 -22.72 13.24
N GLU A 149 0.81 -21.41 13.26
CA GLU A 149 0.98 -20.63 14.49
C GLU A 149 -0.27 -20.69 15.38
N ILE A 150 -1.46 -20.46 14.81
CA ILE A 150 -2.74 -20.52 15.53
C ILE A 150 -2.96 -21.90 16.16
N TYR A 151 -2.86 -22.97 15.37
CA TYR A 151 -3.10 -24.32 15.87
C TYR A 151 -2.07 -24.79 16.90
N GLN A 152 -0.83 -24.31 16.80
CA GLN A 152 0.18 -24.54 17.84
C GLN A 152 -0.17 -23.80 19.14
N GLN A 153 -0.59 -22.54 19.05
CA GLN A 153 -0.99 -21.73 20.19
C GLN A 153 -2.21 -22.32 20.92
N GLU A 154 -3.18 -22.83 20.16
CA GLU A 154 -4.39 -23.47 20.69
C GLU A 154 -4.21 -24.93 21.10
N LYS A 155 -3.04 -25.52 20.82
CA LYS A 155 -2.71 -26.93 21.08
C LYS A 155 -3.58 -27.91 20.27
N GLU A 156 -4.05 -27.48 19.11
CA GLU A 156 -4.77 -28.28 18.13
C GLU A 156 -3.78 -29.08 17.26
N TRP A 157 -3.03 -29.99 17.90
CA TRP A 157 -1.87 -30.66 17.31
C TRP A 157 -2.17 -31.42 16.02
N ARG A 158 -3.38 -32.00 15.90
CA ARG A 158 -3.78 -32.72 14.68
C ARG A 158 -3.87 -31.77 13.49
N LYS A 159 -4.59 -30.65 13.65
CA LYS A 159 -4.69 -29.61 12.62
C LYS A 159 -3.32 -29.03 12.29
N ALA A 160 -2.49 -28.76 13.29
CA ALA A 160 -1.13 -28.25 13.10
C ALA A 160 -0.26 -29.17 12.22
N ILE A 161 -0.29 -30.49 12.48
CA ILE A 161 0.45 -31.47 11.66
C ILE A 161 -0.07 -31.51 10.23
N ASP A 162 -1.39 -31.44 10.04
CA ASP A 162 -2.00 -31.46 8.71
C ASP A 162 -1.67 -30.19 7.89
N ILE A 163 -1.57 -29.04 8.54
CA ILE A 163 -1.09 -27.79 7.91
C ILE A 163 0.40 -27.87 7.60
N ALA A 164 1.22 -28.36 8.53
CA ALA A 164 2.66 -28.49 8.33
C ALA A 164 3.03 -29.37 7.12
N ARG A 165 2.25 -30.42 6.85
CA ARG A 165 2.43 -31.29 5.66
C ARG A 165 2.11 -30.60 4.33
N GLN A 166 1.36 -29.49 4.35
CA GLN A 166 0.99 -28.73 3.15
C GLN A 166 1.98 -27.60 2.85
N LEU A 167 2.82 -27.22 3.81
CA LEU A 167 3.89 -26.26 3.57
C LEU A 167 4.96 -26.90 2.67
N PRO A 168 5.52 -26.16 1.70
CA PRO A 168 6.68 -26.63 0.96
C PRO A 168 7.80 -26.97 1.94
N ASP A 169 8.51 -28.07 1.71
CA ASP A 169 9.71 -28.38 2.48
C ASP A 169 10.76 -27.27 2.24
N HIS A 170 10.87 -26.33 3.17
CA HIS A 170 12.01 -25.40 3.26
C HIS A 170 13.21 -26.12 3.88
N SER A 171 13.53 -27.31 3.35
CA SER A 171 14.74 -28.06 3.66
C SER A 171 15.87 -27.51 2.78
N GLY A 172 16.46 -26.39 3.22
CA GLY A 172 17.72 -25.85 2.71
C GLY A 172 18.86 -26.16 3.67
#